data_AF-A0A4R3ZUQ6-F1
#
_entry.id   AF-A0A4R3ZUQ6-F1
#
_cell.length_a   1.000
_cell.length_b   1.000
_cell.length_c   1.000
_cell.angle_alpha   90.00
_cell.angle_beta   90.00
_cell.angle_gamma   90.00
#
_symmetry.space_group_name_H-M   'P 1'
#
loop_
_entity.id
_entity.type
_entity.pdbx_description
1 polymer ?
#
loop_
_entity_poly.entity_id
_entity_poly.type
_entity_poly.pdbx_seq_one_letter_code
_entity_poly.pdbx_strand_id
1 'polypeptide(L)'
;MVYPEYAVLTWPDVEHPSREFRMTYRGGWDDRDDSPASPLPDPTFRIADIDPALVASVVRGAPETLGIPDPTSTYVIIDADEQGLPQYRVYVSNEVHLSGYLLVDHTGEPKSIHAP
;
A
#
# COMPACT_ATOMS: atom_id res chain seq x y z
N MET A 1 -4.10 1.90 0.79
CA MET A 1 -3.98 0.45 1.12
C MET A 1 -4.89 -0.36 0.21
N VAL A 2 -4.44 -1.51 -0.30
CA VAL A 2 -5.22 -2.39 -1.18
C VAL A 2 -5.15 -3.82 -0.66
N TYR A 3 -6.30 -4.35 -0.27
CA TYR A 3 -6.52 -5.72 0.18
C TYR A 3 -7.23 -6.52 -0.92
N PRO A 4 -7.25 -7.86 -0.85
CA PRO A 4 -7.92 -8.69 -1.84
C PRO A 4 -9.42 -8.36 -2.05
N GLU A 5 -10.11 -7.98 -0.97
CA GLU A 5 -11.57 -7.75 -1.00
C GLU A 5 -11.96 -6.27 -0.99
N TYR A 6 -11.05 -5.36 -0.64
CA TYR A 6 -11.35 -3.93 -0.53
C TYR A 6 -10.09 -3.07 -0.64
N ALA A 7 -10.25 -1.79 -0.95
CA ALA A 7 -9.19 -0.81 -0.87
C ALA A 7 -9.59 0.34 0.05
N VAL A 8 -8.61 0.99 0.64
CA VAL A 8 -8.77 2.20 1.45
C VAL A 8 -7.87 3.27 0.87
N LEU A 9 -8.46 4.40 0.51
CA LEU A 9 -7.76 5.59 0.08
C LEU A 9 -7.84 6.62 1.21
N THR A 10 -6.68 7.15 1.59
CA THR A 10 -6.55 8.24 2.55
C THR A 10 -5.81 9.39 1.87
N TRP A 11 -6.26 10.63 2.07
CA TRP A 11 -5.57 11.81 1.56
C TRP A 11 -5.78 13.02 2.48
N PRO A 12 -4.82 13.97 2.54
CA PRO A 12 -4.94 15.11 3.43
C PRO A 12 -6.03 16.09 2.99
N ASP A 13 -6.66 16.73 3.98
CA ASP A 13 -7.49 17.92 3.74
C ASP A 13 -6.57 19.14 3.53
N VAL A 14 -6.56 19.67 2.30
CA VAL A 14 -5.72 20.82 1.94
C VAL A 14 -6.13 22.12 2.66
N GLU A 15 -7.38 22.23 3.10
CA GLU A 15 -7.89 23.39 3.84
C GLU A 15 -7.65 23.21 5.35
N HIS A 16 -7.63 21.97 5.84
CA HIS A 16 -7.40 21.62 7.23
C HIS A 16 -6.34 20.52 7.38
N PRO A 17 -5.03 20.86 7.32
CA PRO A 17 -3.94 19.87 7.31
C PRO A 17 -3.87 18.94 8.53
N SER A 18 -4.59 19.24 9.61
CA SER A 18 -4.76 18.36 10.77
C SER A 18 -5.81 17.26 10.56
N ARG A 19 -6.44 17.18 9.37
CA ARG A 19 -7.47 16.21 9.00
C ARG A 19 -7.08 15.51 7.72
N GLU A 20 -7.55 14.28 7.62
CA GLU A 20 -7.48 13.48 6.41
C GLU A 20 -8.87 12.97 6.07
N PHE A 21 -9.06 12.69 4.79
CA PHE A 21 -10.24 12.05 4.27
C PHE A 21 -9.95 10.61 3.97
N ARG A 22 -10.96 9.77 4.18
CA ARG A 22 -10.88 8.35 3.96
C ARG A 22 -12.07 7.90 3.11
N MET A 23 -11.80 7.04 2.14
CA MET A 23 -12.83 6.33 1.39
C MET A 23 -12.47 4.86 1.28
N THR A 24 -13.50 4.01 1.35
CA THR A 24 -13.35 2.57 1.14
C THR A 24 -13.95 2.18 -0.21
N TYR A 25 -13.23 1.36 -0.97
CA TYR A 25 -13.71 0.75 -2.19
C TYR A 25 -14.00 -0.73 -1.96
N ARG A 26 -15.23 -1.17 -2.25
CA ARG A 26 -15.65 -2.59 -2.23
C ARG A 26 -16.69 -2.86 -3.32
N GLY A 27 -16.25 -2.84 -4.58
CA GLY A 27 -17.14 -2.91 -5.74
C GLY A 27 -17.83 -1.58 -6.08
N GLY A 28 -17.45 -0.51 -5.38
CA GLY A 28 -17.94 0.86 -5.47
C GLY A 28 -17.27 1.69 -4.37
N TRP A 29 -17.22 3.00 -4.54
CA TRP A 29 -16.75 3.91 -3.49
C TRP A 29 -17.87 4.19 -2.49
N ASP A 30 -17.57 4.03 -1.21
CA ASP A 30 -18.46 4.41 -0.13
C ASP A 30 -18.45 5.93 0.11
N ASP A 31 -19.30 6.40 1.01
CA ASP A 31 -19.28 7.78 1.47
C ASP A 31 -17.92 8.14 2.10
N ARG A 32 -17.59 9.42 2.01
CA ARG A 32 -16.33 9.95 2.51
C ARG A 32 -16.41 10.21 4.01
N ASP A 33 -15.53 9.56 4.76
CA ASP A 33 -15.29 9.85 6.16
C ASP A 33 -14.11 10.82 6.35
N ASP A 34 -14.05 11.47 7.51
CA ASP A 34 -12.89 12.24 7.95
C ASP A 34 -12.30 11.69 9.25
N SER A 35 -11.01 11.94 9.44
CA SER A 35 -10.27 11.54 10.64
C SER A 35 -9.14 12.53 10.93
N PRO A 36 -8.61 12.58 12.16
CA PRO A 36 -7.39 13.32 12.43
C PRO A 36 -6.26 12.81 11.53
N ALA A 37 -5.50 13.72 10.91
CA ALA A 37 -4.33 13.35 10.14
C ALA A 37 -3.23 12.79 11.04
N SER A 38 -2.35 11.97 10.46
CA SER A 38 -1.10 11.58 11.11
C SER A 38 -0.29 12.80 11.57
N PRO A 39 0.43 12.74 12.72
CA PRO A 39 1.14 13.88 13.30
C PRO A 39 2.27 14.46 12.42
N LEU A 40 2.74 13.68 11.45
CA LEU A 40 3.74 14.09 10.47
C LEU A 40 3.05 14.18 9.11
N PRO A 41 3.17 15.31 8.37
CA PRO A 41 2.71 15.35 7.00
C PRO A 41 3.61 14.42 6.20
N ASP A 42 3.10 13.22 5.92
CA ASP A 42 3.77 12.31 4.99
C ASP A 42 3.83 13.00 3.62
N PRO A 43 4.94 12.82 2.86
CA PRO A 43 4.95 13.23 1.47
C PRO A 43 3.72 12.64 0.74
N THR A 44 3.24 13.34 -0.27
CA THR A 44 2.11 12.89 -1.08
C THR A 44 2.54 12.73 -2.53
N PHE A 45 1.87 11.85 -3.25
CA PHE A 45 2.09 11.59 -4.67
C PHE A 45 0.75 11.71 -5.41
N ARG A 46 0.77 11.89 -6.74
CA ARG A 46 -0.49 11.86 -7.50
C ARG A 46 -0.88 10.41 -7.74
N ILE A 47 -2.16 10.08 -7.53
CA ILE A 47 -2.67 8.72 -7.81
C ILE A 47 -2.37 8.29 -9.26
N ALA A 48 -2.35 9.25 -10.20
CA ALA A 48 -2.01 9.01 -11.60
C ALA A 48 -0.55 8.58 -11.85
N ASP A 49 0.34 8.76 -10.87
CA ASP A 49 1.74 8.34 -10.95
C ASP A 49 1.91 6.85 -10.58
N ILE A 50 0.86 6.17 -10.10
CA ILE A 50 0.87 4.72 -9.87
C ILE A 50 0.79 4.00 -11.21
N ASP A 51 1.75 3.10 -11.47
CA ASP A 51 1.63 2.10 -12.53
C ASP A 51 0.90 0.85 -11.98
N PRO A 52 -0.37 0.61 -12.37
CA PRO A 52 -1.15 -0.52 -11.86
C PRO A 52 -0.60 -1.87 -12.33
N ALA A 53 0.04 -1.93 -13.51
CA ALA A 53 0.63 -3.16 -14.03
C ALA A 53 1.87 -3.54 -13.22
N LEU A 54 2.69 -2.55 -12.88
CA LEU A 54 3.83 -2.74 -11.97
C LEU A 54 3.36 -3.24 -10.61
N VAL A 55 2.39 -2.57 -9.98
CA VAL A 55 1.85 -2.98 -8.67
C VAL A 55 1.34 -4.43 -8.71
N ALA A 56 0.56 -4.79 -9.73
CA ALA A 56 0.05 -6.15 -9.89
C ALA A 56 1.19 -7.18 -10.06
N SER A 57 2.27 -6.83 -10.75
CA SER A 57 3.44 -7.69 -10.92
C SER A 57 4.19 -7.90 -9.60
N VAL A 58 4.41 -6.83 -8.83
CA VAL A 58 5.09 -6.89 -7.52
C VAL A 58 4.28 -7.71 -6.53
N VAL A 59 2.97 -7.48 -6.46
CA VAL A 59 2.07 -8.24 -5.58
C VAL A 59 2.07 -9.73 -5.91
N ARG A 60 2.06 -10.09 -7.20
CA ARG A 60 2.09 -11.50 -7.64
C ARG A 60 3.41 -12.19 -7.30
N GLY A 61 4.55 -11.49 -7.43
CA GLY A 61 5.88 -12.03 -7.18
C GLY A 61 6.32 -12.01 -5.71
N ALA A 62 5.62 -11.28 -4.85
CA ALA A 62 6.01 -11.11 -3.45
C ALA A 62 6.06 -12.44 -2.65
N PRO A 63 5.11 -13.38 -2.75
CA PRO A 63 5.18 -14.65 -2.02
C PRO A 63 6.43 -15.48 -2.38
N GLU A 64 6.78 -15.54 -3.66
CA GLU A 64 7.98 -16.24 -4.14
C GLU A 64 9.25 -15.56 -3.63
N THR A 65 9.33 -14.22 -3.77
CA THR A 65 10.47 -13.42 -3.28
C THR A 65 10.69 -13.58 -1.77
N LEU A 66 9.61 -13.69 -1.00
CA LEU A 66 9.65 -13.85 0.45
C LEU A 66 9.80 -15.31 0.90
N GLY A 67 9.74 -16.27 -0.03
CA GLY A 67 9.79 -17.70 0.29
C GLY A 67 8.60 -18.19 1.12
N ILE A 68 7.43 -17.57 1.00
CA ILE A 68 6.23 -17.92 1.76
C ILE A 68 5.32 -18.80 0.89
N PRO A 69 5.24 -20.12 1.15
CA PRO A 69 4.32 -21.00 0.45
C PRO A 69 2.88 -20.78 0.93
N ASP A 70 1.93 -21.08 0.05
CA ASP A 70 0.49 -21.06 0.33
C ASP A 70 0.02 -19.80 1.07
N PRO A 71 0.25 -18.59 0.49
CA PRO A 71 -0.09 -17.34 1.14
C PRO A 71 -1.61 -17.25 1.35
N THR A 72 -2.03 -16.95 2.58
CA THR A 72 -3.44 -16.75 2.93
C THR A 72 -3.81 -15.28 3.04
N SER A 73 -2.83 -14.40 3.13
CA SER A 73 -3.02 -12.96 3.03
C SER A 73 -1.92 -12.35 2.17
N THR A 74 -2.30 -11.50 1.23
CA THR A 74 -1.40 -10.66 0.46
C THR A 74 -2.07 -9.32 0.22
N TYR A 75 -1.44 -8.24 0.66
CA TYR A 75 -1.95 -6.89 0.49
C TYR A 75 -0.81 -5.90 0.27
N VAL A 76 -1.13 -4.76 -0.33
CA VAL A 76 -0.15 -3.70 -0.62
C VAL A 76 -0.55 -2.39 0.05
N ILE A 77 0.43 -1.74 0.67
CA ILE A 77 0.34 -0.34 1.07
C ILE A 77 1.12 0.48 0.03
N ILE A 78 0.48 1.54 -0.46
CA ILE A 78 1.07 2.46 -1.44
C ILE A 78 1.11 3.82 -0.77
N ASP A 79 2.32 4.27 -0.45
CA ASP A 79 2.57 5.55 0.21
C ASP A 79 3.64 6.30 -0.61
N ALA A 80 3.86 7.57 -0.30
CA ALA A 80 4.98 8.30 -0.88
C ALA A 80 6.30 7.90 -0.23
N ASP A 81 7.39 7.98 -0.98
CA ASP A 81 8.73 8.06 -0.42
C ASP A 81 9.14 9.50 -0.10
N GLU A 82 10.37 9.70 0.37
CA GLU A 82 10.92 11.02 0.71
C GLU A 82 10.98 12.00 -0.46
N GLN A 83 10.90 11.50 -1.70
CA GLN A 83 10.92 12.29 -2.93
C GLN A 83 9.50 12.58 -3.46
N GLY A 84 8.47 12.09 -2.78
CA GLY A 84 7.08 12.22 -3.22
C GLY A 84 6.71 11.26 -4.35
N LEU A 85 7.46 10.17 -4.53
CA LEU A 85 7.18 9.14 -5.53
C LEU A 85 6.48 7.94 -4.86
N PRO A 86 5.60 7.23 -5.58
CA PRO A 86 4.90 6.08 -5.01
C PRO A 86 5.90 4.96 -4.68
N GLN A 87 5.79 4.39 -3.49
CA GLN A 87 6.48 3.17 -3.09
C GLN A 87 5.47 2.12 -2.66
N TYR A 88 5.80 0.86 -2.90
CA TYR A 88 4.90 -0.28 -2.73
C TYR A 88 5.43 -1.18 -1.64
N ARG A 89 4.69 -1.27 -0.54
CA ARG A 89 5.00 -2.21 0.55
C ARG A 89 4.02 -3.37 0.49
N VAL A 90 4.50 -4.53 0.03
CA VAL A 90 3.67 -5.74 -0.09
C VAL A 90 3.91 -6.62 1.11
N TYR A 91 2.84 -6.92 1.83
CA TYR A 91 2.84 -7.85 2.95
C TYR A 91 2.28 -9.19 2.50
N VAL A 92 2.94 -10.26 2.95
CA VAL A 92 2.52 -11.63 2.70
C VAL A 92 2.55 -12.40 4.01
N SER A 93 1.51 -13.20 4.25
CA SER A 93 1.49 -14.16 5.36
C SER A 93 0.74 -15.44 5.00
N ASN A 94 1.00 -16.51 5.74
CA ASN A 94 0.28 -17.78 5.61
C ASN A 94 -0.28 -18.30 6.95
N GLU A 95 -0.96 -19.44 6.92
CA GLU A 95 -1.60 -20.07 8.10
C GLU A 95 -0.60 -20.58 9.15
N VAL A 96 0.64 -20.88 8.76
CA VAL A 96 1.68 -21.37 9.68
C VAL A 96 2.52 -20.25 10.29
N HIS A 97 1.99 -19.03 10.30
CA HIS A 97 2.61 -17.83 10.90
C HIS A 97 3.92 -17.38 10.24
N LEU A 98 4.20 -17.81 9.00
CA LEU A 98 5.23 -17.15 8.20
C LEU A 98 4.67 -15.84 7.69
N SER A 99 5.40 -14.75 7.92
CA SER A 99 5.02 -13.43 7.45
C SER A 99 6.25 -12.62 7.08
N GLY A 100 6.11 -11.78 6.07
CA GLY A 100 7.17 -10.91 5.62
C GLY A 100 6.63 -9.75 4.80
N TYR A 101 7.50 -8.83 4.44
CA TYR A 101 7.15 -7.78 3.50
C TYR A 101 8.31 -7.38 2.60
N LEU A 102 7.95 -6.91 1.41
CA LEU A 102 8.85 -6.37 0.40
C LEU A 102 8.53 -4.89 0.24
N LEU A 103 9.55 -4.04 0.24
CA LEU A 103 9.44 -2.64 -0.15
C LEU A 103 10.04 -2.47 -1.55
N VAL A 104 9.26 -1.89 -2.47
CA VAL A 104 9.64 -1.65 -3.86
C VAL A 104 9.42 -0.18 -4.19
N ASP A 105 10.32 0.42 -4.96
CA ASP A 105 10.16 1.79 -5.43
C ASP A 105 9.20 1.92 -6.64
N HIS A 106 8.98 3.15 -7.08
CA HIS A 106 8.11 3.49 -8.21
C HIS A 106 8.54 2.85 -9.55
N THR A 107 9.78 2.37 -9.67
CA THR A 107 10.32 1.74 -10.89
C THR A 107 10.23 0.21 -10.86
N GLY A 108 9.94 -0.39 -9.69
CA GLY A 108 9.94 -1.83 -9.50
C GLY A 108 11.20 -2.36 -8.84
N GLU A 109 12.14 -1.51 -8.41
CA GLU A 109 13.36 -1.94 -7.76
C GLU A 109 13.11 -2.27 -6.27
N PRO A 110 13.52 -3.47 -5.78
CA PRO A 110 13.45 -3.80 -4.37
C PRO A 110 14.35 -2.88 -3.52
N LYS A 111 13.75 -2.13 -2.59
CA LYS A 111 14.50 -1.32 -1.60
C LYS A 111 14.85 -2.12 -0.35
N SER A 112 13.94 -2.99 0.10
CA SER A 112 14.19 -3.89 1.24
C SER A 112 13.33 -5.14 1.18
N ILE A 113 13.87 -6.24 1.71
CA ILE A 113 13.20 -7.54 1.81
C ILE A 113 13.25 -7.98 3.26
N HIS A 114 12.09 -8.24 3.85
CA HIS A 114 11.94 -8.72 5.22
C HIS A 114 11.23 -10.07 5.17
N ALA A 115 12.00 -11.14 4.98
CA ALA A 115 11.52 -12.51 4.99
C ALA A 115 11.26 -13.01 6.44
N PRO A 116 10.50 -14.11 6.62
CA PRO A 116 10.14 -14.68 7.93
C PRO A 116 11.33 -15.05 8.83
#